data_AF-A0A2P8NEH5-F1
#
_entry.id   AF-A0A2P8NEH5-F1
#
_cell.length_a   1.000
_cell.length_b   1.000
_cell.length_c   1.000
_cell.angle_alpha   90.00
_cell.angle_beta   90.00
_cell.angle_gamma   90.00
#
_symmetry.space_group_name_H-M   'P 1'
#
loop_
_entity.id
_entity.type
_entity.pdbx_description
1 polymer ?
#
loop_
_entity_poly.entity_id
_entity_poly.type
_entity_poly.pdbx_seq_one_letter_code
_entity_poly.pdbx_strand_id
1 'polypeptide(L)'
;MASTGPTGRISIARLPPSGRADLAMTRTISDKPTGALVAALVEYEEQRRLAIRREDTPAANRLYDKTVPILKELVLREPEGRDALEALLQHSSAFVRLSAAAKVLGWAPNKAIPVLGRLYTEDLKPAYTPAESGSVRLTAKGLLYRHFGIRSFNPNHLIEPLKAYGIDWPYRPHFDR
;
A
#
# COMPACT_ATOMS: atom_id res chain seq x y z
N MET A 1 -48.87 0.35 -42.76
CA MET A 1 -48.87 0.76 -41.33
C MET A 1 -47.54 0.31 -40.74
N ALA A 2 -46.59 1.23 -40.58
CA ALA A 2 -45.27 0.94 -40.03
C ALA A 2 -45.01 1.94 -38.89
N SER A 3 -44.98 1.43 -37.66
CA SER A 3 -44.67 2.22 -36.46
C SER A 3 -43.16 2.21 -36.23
N THR A 4 -42.56 3.37 -36.36
CA THR A 4 -41.18 3.71 -36.02
C THR A 4 -41.07 3.96 -34.51
N GLY A 5 -40.06 3.36 -33.86
CA GLY A 5 -39.81 3.52 -32.41
C GLY A 5 -39.19 4.87 -32.02
N PRO A 6 -38.77 5.01 -30.75
CA PRO A 6 -37.59 5.81 -30.45
C PRO A 6 -36.59 5.07 -29.56
N THR A 7 -35.42 4.79 -30.13
CA THR A 7 -34.20 4.39 -29.43
C THR A 7 -33.63 5.62 -28.71
N GLY A 8 -33.74 5.65 -27.39
CA GLY A 8 -33.08 6.66 -26.56
C GLY A 8 -31.56 6.53 -26.66
N ARG A 9 -30.90 7.55 -27.24
CA ARG A 9 -29.45 7.69 -27.23
C ARG A 9 -29.01 8.15 -25.83
N ILE A 10 -28.33 7.27 -25.10
CA ILE A 10 -27.55 7.64 -23.92
C ILE A 10 -26.34 8.44 -24.41
N SER A 11 -26.29 9.72 -24.04
CA SER A 11 -25.11 10.56 -24.26
C SER A 11 -23.97 10.07 -23.37
N ILE A 12 -22.94 9.50 -24.00
CA ILE A 12 -21.70 9.15 -23.32
C ILE A 12 -20.94 10.45 -23.09
N ALA A 13 -20.88 10.89 -21.84
CA ALA A 13 -20.05 12.03 -21.45
C ALA A 13 -18.59 11.74 -21.81
N ARG A 14 -18.02 12.61 -22.64
CA ARG A 14 -16.63 12.57 -23.10
C ARG A 14 -15.71 12.80 -21.89
N LEU A 15 -14.98 11.77 -21.47
CA LEU A 15 -13.89 11.89 -20.49
C LEU A 15 -12.88 12.94 -20.99
N PRO A 16 -12.39 13.86 -20.11
CA PRO A 16 -11.37 14.81 -20.50
C PRO A 16 -10.01 14.10 -20.73
N PRO A 17 -9.15 14.63 -21.62
CA PRO A 17 -7.88 14.01 -21.96
C PRO A 17 -6.87 14.16 -20.80
N SER A 18 -6.59 13.08 -20.09
CA SER A 18 -5.64 13.00 -18.96
C SER A 18 -4.15 13.06 -19.35
N GLY A 19 -3.80 13.12 -20.64
CA GLY A 19 -2.44 12.83 -21.09
C GLY A 19 -1.36 13.88 -20.75
N ARG A 20 -1.69 15.16 -20.56
CA ARG A 20 -0.65 16.21 -20.36
C ARG A 20 -0.21 16.38 -18.90
N ALA A 21 -1.11 16.19 -17.93
CA ALA A 21 -0.77 16.31 -16.51
C ALA A 21 0.05 15.10 -16.02
N ASP A 22 -0.33 13.89 -16.46
CA ASP A 22 0.39 12.65 -16.12
C ASP A 22 1.84 12.67 -16.63
N LEU A 23 2.07 13.17 -17.86
CA LEU A 23 3.42 13.26 -18.44
C LEU A 23 4.30 14.30 -17.72
N ALA A 24 3.74 15.45 -17.35
CA ALA A 24 4.48 16.48 -16.61
C ALA A 24 4.89 16.00 -15.22
N MET A 25 3.97 15.37 -14.47
CA MET A 25 4.25 14.83 -13.14
C MET A 25 5.30 13.70 -13.19
N THR A 26 5.21 12.83 -14.22
CA THR A 26 6.17 11.73 -14.40
C THR A 26 7.58 12.26 -14.67
N ARG A 27 7.73 13.30 -15.51
CA ARG A 27 9.03 13.92 -15.80
C ARG A 27 9.64 14.59 -14.56
N THR A 28 8.83 15.31 -13.78
CA THR A 28 9.30 15.97 -12.53
C THR A 28 9.74 14.98 -11.44
N ILE A 29 9.18 13.77 -11.41
CA ILE A 29 9.60 12.73 -10.46
C ILE A 29 10.89 12.04 -10.94
N SER A 30 11.00 11.77 -12.25
CA SER A 30 12.17 11.09 -12.81
C SER A 30 13.45 11.92 -12.70
N ASP A 31 13.37 13.25 -12.71
CA ASP A 31 14.55 14.12 -12.59
C ASP A 31 15.06 14.29 -11.14
N LYS A 32 14.30 13.87 -10.12
CA LYS A 32 14.70 14.00 -8.71
C LYS A 32 15.76 12.95 -8.34
N PRO A 33 16.75 13.25 -7.50
CA PRO A 33 17.66 12.23 -6.98
C PRO A 33 16.93 11.24 -6.05
N THR A 34 17.44 10.02 -5.94
CA THR A 34 16.82 8.92 -5.17
C THR A 34 16.57 9.31 -3.71
N GLY A 35 17.52 9.99 -3.06
CA GLY A 35 17.35 10.50 -1.70
C GLY A 35 16.17 11.49 -1.55
N ALA A 36 15.92 12.33 -2.56
CA ALA A 36 14.78 13.26 -2.53
C ALA A 36 13.43 12.54 -2.72
N LEU A 37 13.41 11.47 -3.50
CA LEU A 37 12.23 10.61 -3.64
C LEU A 37 11.91 9.88 -2.33
N VAL A 38 12.94 9.33 -1.66
CA VAL A 38 12.80 8.69 -0.34
C VAL A 38 12.28 9.69 0.69
N ALA A 39 12.84 10.90 0.75
CA ALA A 39 12.38 11.93 1.68
C ALA A 39 10.91 12.29 1.45
N ALA A 40 10.51 12.48 0.19
CA ALA A 40 9.12 12.78 -0.16
C ALA A 40 8.16 11.62 0.16
N LEU A 41 8.59 10.37 -0.04
CA LEU A 41 7.82 9.19 0.34
C LEU A 41 7.55 9.17 1.85
N VAL A 42 8.61 9.35 2.65
CA VAL A 42 8.50 9.36 4.12
C VAL A 42 7.57 10.49 4.59
N GLU A 43 7.73 11.69 4.01
CA GLU A 43 6.89 12.83 4.33
C GLU A 43 5.40 12.55 4.04
N TYR A 44 5.08 12.03 2.86
CA TYR A 44 3.68 11.76 2.49
C TYR A 44 3.06 10.61 3.30
N GLU A 45 3.83 9.57 3.67
CA GLU A 45 3.32 8.52 4.56
C GLU A 45 3.05 9.05 5.98
N GLU A 46 3.90 9.94 6.51
CA GLU A 46 3.64 10.58 7.81
C GLU A 46 2.43 11.50 7.77
N GLN A 47 2.28 12.30 6.71
CA GLN A 47 1.08 13.12 6.53
C GLN A 47 -0.17 12.24 6.37
N ARG A 48 -0.08 11.11 5.65
CA ARG A 48 -1.19 10.18 5.46
C ARG A 48 -1.62 9.57 6.79
N ARG A 49 -0.65 9.18 7.62
CA ARG A 49 -0.89 8.72 8.99
C ARG A 49 -1.64 9.78 9.81
N LEU A 50 -1.22 11.04 9.77
CA LEU A 50 -1.89 12.14 10.47
C LEU A 50 -3.31 12.40 9.94
N ALA A 51 -3.54 12.25 8.63
CA ALA A 51 -4.88 12.36 8.05
C ALA A 51 -5.80 11.25 8.56
N ILE A 52 -5.32 10.00 8.61
CA ILE A 52 -6.06 8.87 9.21
C ILE A 52 -6.37 9.12 10.68
N ARG A 53 -5.40 9.64 11.44
CA ARG A 53 -5.60 10.03 12.85
C ARG A 53 -6.72 11.06 13.04
N ARG A 54 -6.91 11.95 12.07
CA ARG A 54 -7.97 12.97 12.04
C ARG A 54 -9.25 12.48 11.37
N GLU A 55 -9.31 11.21 10.97
CA GLU A 55 -10.42 10.61 10.21
C GLU A 55 -10.68 11.29 8.85
N ASP A 56 -9.71 12.06 8.33
CA ASP A 56 -9.77 12.71 7.03
C ASP A 56 -9.38 11.72 5.93
N THR A 57 -10.34 10.86 5.59
CA THR A 57 -10.19 9.84 4.53
C THR A 57 -9.85 10.46 3.16
N PRO A 58 -10.49 11.55 2.70
CA PRO A 58 -10.11 12.19 1.44
C PRO A 58 -8.65 12.66 1.41
N ALA A 59 -8.15 13.28 2.49
CA ALA A 59 -6.74 13.68 2.54
C ALA A 59 -5.81 12.46 2.56
N ALA A 60 -6.14 11.42 3.32
CA ALA A 60 -5.35 10.20 3.38
C ALA A 60 -5.23 9.52 2.00
N ASN A 61 -6.32 9.50 1.22
CA ASN A 61 -6.31 8.95 -0.15
C ASN A 61 -5.46 9.81 -1.10
N ARG A 62 -5.62 11.14 -1.08
CA ARG A 62 -4.77 12.04 -1.89
C ARG A 62 -3.28 11.88 -1.59
N LEU A 63 -2.93 11.67 -0.32
CA LEU A 63 -1.55 11.46 0.09
C LEU A 63 -1.03 10.08 -0.36
N TYR A 64 -1.86 9.04 -0.28
CA TYR A 64 -1.54 7.74 -0.87
C TYR A 64 -1.30 7.84 -2.38
N ASP A 65 -2.16 8.55 -3.12
CA ASP A 65 -2.00 8.72 -4.57
C ASP A 65 -0.68 9.41 -4.94
N LYS A 66 -0.15 10.27 -4.06
CA LYS A 66 1.17 10.90 -4.23
C LYS A 66 2.34 9.93 -3.98
N THR A 67 2.19 8.92 -3.12
CA THR A 67 3.28 7.94 -2.87
C THR A 67 3.40 6.93 -4.00
N VAL A 68 2.30 6.59 -4.68
CA VAL A 68 2.27 5.61 -5.78
C VAL A 68 3.32 5.86 -6.87
N PRO A 69 3.41 7.05 -7.50
CA PRO A 69 4.40 7.30 -8.55
C PRO A 69 5.83 7.35 -8.01
N ILE A 70 6.04 7.80 -6.77
CA ILE A 70 7.36 7.79 -6.12
C ILE A 70 7.87 6.36 -5.93
N LEU A 71 7.02 5.49 -5.37
CA LEU A 71 7.36 4.08 -5.19
C LEU A 71 7.62 3.38 -6.52
N LYS A 72 6.86 3.71 -7.57
CA LYS A 72 7.08 3.18 -8.92
C LYS A 72 8.46 3.60 -9.45
N GLU A 73 8.80 4.88 -9.33
CA GLU A 73 10.10 5.39 -9.78
C GLU A 73 11.26 4.75 -9.02
N LEU A 74 11.16 4.62 -7.69
CA LEU A 74 12.19 3.96 -6.88
C LEU A 74 12.42 2.50 -7.30
N VAL A 75 11.35 1.77 -7.66
CA VAL A 75 11.48 0.39 -8.17
C VAL A 75 12.21 0.34 -9.52
N LEU A 76 12.03 1.34 -10.39
CA LEU A 76 12.65 1.39 -11.72
C LEU A 76 14.15 1.74 -11.67
N ARG A 77 14.62 2.38 -10.59
CA ARG A 77 16.01 2.82 -10.42
C ARG A 77 16.88 1.72 -9.83
N GLU A 78 17.11 0.65 -10.58
CA GLU A 78 17.95 -0.44 -10.10
C GLU A 78 19.46 -0.14 -10.28
N PRO A 79 20.31 -0.47 -9.28
CA PRO A 79 19.97 -1.06 -7.98
C PRO A 79 19.57 -0.03 -6.91
N GLU A 80 19.98 1.24 -7.06
CA GLU A 80 19.96 2.26 -6.01
C GLU A 80 18.59 2.45 -5.32
N GLY A 81 17.51 2.55 -6.09
CA GLY A 81 16.16 2.75 -5.58
C GLY A 81 15.56 1.51 -4.91
N ARG A 82 15.94 0.29 -5.33
CA ARG A 82 15.56 -0.94 -4.62
C ARG A 82 16.28 -1.06 -3.30
N ASP A 83 17.58 -0.77 -3.26
CA ASP A 83 18.36 -0.75 -2.02
C ASP A 83 17.80 0.26 -1.02
N ALA A 84 17.40 1.44 -1.52
CA ALA A 84 16.72 2.45 -0.71
C ALA A 84 15.38 1.94 -0.13
N LEU A 85 14.55 1.26 -0.93
CA LEU A 85 13.29 0.67 -0.44
C LEU A 85 13.53 -0.45 0.58
N GLU A 86 14.57 -1.26 0.39
CA GLU A 86 14.95 -2.29 1.36
C GLU A 86 15.45 -1.69 2.68
N ALA A 87 16.20 -0.59 2.66
CA ALA A 87 16.61 0.12 3.86
C ALA A 87 15.40 0.63 4.66
N LEU A 88 14.33 1.08 3.98
CA LEU A 88 13.10 1.56 4.61
C LEU A 88 12.30 0.46 5.34
N LEU A 89 12.64 -0.83 5.15
CA LEU A 89 12.04 -1.93 5.93
C LEU A 89 12.33 -1.83 7.43
N GLN A 90 13.39 -1.10 7.81
CA GLN A 90 13.79 -0.86 9.19
C GLN A 90 13.35 0.51 9.73
N HIS A 91 12.59 1.28 8.95
CA HIS A 91 12.16 2.62 9.35
C HIS A 91 11.27 2.59 10.60
N SER A 92 11.34 3.62 11.44
CA SER A 92 10.57 3.70 12.69
C SER A 92 9.05 3.76 12.47
N SER A 93 8.63 4.38 11.37
CA SER A 93 7.23 4.47 10.96
C SER A 93 6.68 3.17 10.37
N ALA A 94 5.56 2.69 10.90
CA ALA A 94 4.83 1.52 10.40
C ALA A 94 4.26 1.75 8.99
N PHE A 95 3.87 2.99 8.66
CA PHE A 95 3.35 3.36 7.34
C PHE A 95 4.45 3.30 6.28
N VAL A 96 5.63 3.83 6.60
CA VAL A 96 6.80 3.76 5.72
C VAL A 96 7.23 2.30 5.51
N ARG A 97 7.35 1.51 6.59
CA ARG A 97 7.67 0.08 6.49
C ARG A 97 6.65 -0.68 5.65
N LEU A 98 5.36 -0.39 5.81
CA LEU A 98 4.28 -1.02 5.04
C LEU A 98 4.42 -0.74 3.53
N SER A 99 4.60 0.52 3.14
CA SER A 99 4.72 0.91 1.74
C SER A 99 5.99 0.38 1.08
N ALA A 100 7.11 0.38 1.81
CA ALA A 100 8.35 -0.25 1.36
C ALA A 100 8.17 -1.76 1.18
N ALA A 101 7.66 -2.47 2.20
CA ALA A 101 7.47 -3.92 2.15
C ALA A 101 6.48 -4.34 1.04
N ALA A 102 5.44 -3.54 0.78
CA ALA A 102 4.50 -3.79 -0.32
C ALA A 102 5.18 -3.84 -1.69
N LYS A 103 6.25 -3.07 -1.89
CA LYS A 103 7.06 -3.10 -3.13
C LYS A 103 8.12 -4.20 -3.08
N VAL A 104 8.91 -4.26 -2.01
CA VAL A 104 9.99 -5.24 -1.84
C VAL A 104 9.48 -6.68 -1.97
N LEU A 105 8.24 -6.95 -1.57
CA LEU A 105 7.57 -8.25 -1.77
C LEU A 105 7.65 -8.77 -3.21
N GLY A 106 7.73 -7.88 -4.21
CA GLY A 106 7.82 -8.24 -5.62
C GLY A 106 9.17 -8.83 -6.07
N TRP A 107 10.27 -8.58 -5.34
CA TRP A 107 11.60 -9.09 -5.72
C TRP A 107 12.38 -9.76 -4.58
N ALA A 108 12.16 -9.37 -3.32
CA ALA A 108 12.79 -9.96 -2.15
C ALA A 108 11.74 -10.32 -1.08
N PRO A 109 10.87 -11.32 -1.34
CA PRO A 109 9.80 -11.71 -0.42
C PRO A 109 10.33 -12.16 0.95
N ASN A 110 11.50 -12.79 0.99
CA ASN A 110 12.20 -13.17 2.23
C ASN A 110 12.54 -11.99 3.15
N LYS A 111 12.69 -10.78 2.60
CA LYS A 111 12.89 -9.55 3.38
C LYS A 111 11.56 -8.89 3.76
N ALA A 112 10.59 -8.88 2.84
CA ALA A 112 9.32 -8.17 3.03
C ALA A 112 8.34 -8.90 3.97
N ILE A 113 8.21 -10.22 3.87
CA ILE A 113 7.22 -11.02 4.63
C ILE A 113 7.43 -10.90 6.15
N PRO A 114 8.66 -10.98 6.70
CA PRO A 114 8.88 -10.73 8.13
C PRO A 114 8.36 -9.37 8.61
N VAL A 115 8.49 -8.33 7.79
CA VAL A 115 8.01 -6.98 8.12
C VAL A 115 6.49 -6.93 8.07
N LEU A 116 5.88 -7.42 6.99
CA LEU A 116 4.42 -7.44 6.83
C LEU A 116 3.75 -8.27 7.92
N GLY A 117 4.34 -9.41 8.28
CA GLY A 117 3.86 -10.25 9.37
C GLY A 117 3.89 -9.50 10.69
N ARG A 118 5.02 -8.91 11.09
CA ARG A 118 5.11 -8.07 12.30
C ARG A 118 4.12 -6.91 12.32
N LEU A 119 3.95 -6.20 11.19
CA LEU A 119 2.97 -5.11 11.08
C LEU A 119 1.52 -5.60 11.24
N TYR A 120 1.23 -6.83 10.82
CA TYR A 120 -0.07 -7.45 11.02
C TYR A 120 -0.27 -7.91 12.47
N THR A 121 0.79 -8.39 13.12
CA THR A 121 0.70 -9.13 14.36
C THR A 121 0.96 -8.30 15.63
N GLU A 122 2.01 -7.48 15.62
CA GLU A 122 2.47 -6.77 16.81
C GLU A 122 1.50 -5.69 17.28
N ASP A 123 1.56 -5.38 18.58
CA ASP A 123 0.88 -4.20 19.12
C ASP A 123 1.67 -2.95 18.75
N LEU A 124 1.02 -2.06 17.98
CA LEU A 124 1.61 -0.79 17.56
C LEU A 124 1.36 0.31 18.59
N LYS A 125 0.60 0.03 19.66
CA LYS A 125 0.40 0.99 20.75
C LYS A 125 1.68 1.15 21.60
N PRO A 126 1.87 2.32 22.23
CA PRO A 126 1.01 3.50 22.22
C PRO A 126 1.24 4.46 21.04
N ALA A 127 2.19 4.18 20.15
CA ALA A 127 2.59 5.11 19.09
C ALA A 127 1.47 5.41 18.06
N TYR A 128 0.54 4.46 17.89
CA TYR A 128 -0.55 4.54 16.91
C TYR A 128 -1.93 4.45 17.57
N THR A 129 -2.89 5.22 17.05
CA THR A 129 -4.31 5.11 17.41
C THR A 129 -4.91 3.82 16.84
N PRO A 130 -6.08 3.37 17.36
CA PRO A 130 -6.78 2.22 16.80
C PRO A 130 -7.06 2.32 15.29
N ALA A 131 -7.40 3.51 14.79
CA ALA A 131 -7.63 3.75 13.36
C ALA A 131 -6.33 3.61 12.54
N GLU A 132 -5.23 4.20 13.01
CA GLU A 132 -3.92 4.09 12.35
C GLU A 132 -3.44 2.62 12.32
N SER A 133 -3.49 1.93 13.47
CA SER A 133 -3.12 0.51 13.55
C SER A 133 -4.02 -0.38 12.71
N GLY A 134 -5.33 -0.10 12.68
CA GLY A 134 -6.31 -0.82 11.88
C GLY A 134 -5.99 -0.73 10.38
N SER A 135 -5.65 0.47 9.90
CA SER A 135 -5.23 0.69 8.51
C SER A 135 -3.99 -0.15 8.15
N VAL A 136 -2.95 -0.09 8.98
CA VAL A 136 -1.71 -0.85 8.76
C VAL A 136 -1.96 -2.35 8.72
N ARG A 137 -2.68 -2.88 9.72
CA ARG A 137 -2.97 -4.32 9.83
C ARG A 137 -3.82 -4.82 8.68
N LEU A 138 -4.83 -4.07 8.27
CA LEU A 138 -5.71 -4.47 7.17
C LEU A 138 -4.94 -4.56 5.85
N THR A 139 -4.08 -3.58 5.55
CA THR A 139 -3.26 -3.59 4.34
C THR A 139 -2.21 -4.70 4.39
N ALA A 140 -1.50 -4.88 5.52
CA ALA A 140 -0.53 -5.96 5.69
C ALA A 140 -1.18 -7.34 5.49
N LYS A 141 -2.35 -7.57 6.11
CA LYS A 141 -3.17 -8.77 5.90
C LYS A 141 -3.46 -9.01 4.43
N GLY A 142 -3.96 -7.99 3.72
CA GLY A 142 -4.30 -8.11 2.30
C GLY A 142 -3.10 -8.48 1.41
N LEU A 143 -1.92 -7.93 1.70
CA LEU A 143 -0.68 -8.25 1.00
C LEU A 143 -0.24 -9.70 1.25
N LEU A 144 -0.25 -10.13 2.52
CA LEU A 144 0.11 -11.50 2.90
C LEU A 144 -0.87 -12.53 2.31
N TYR A 145 -2.17 -12.26 2.38
CA TYR A 145 -3.19 -13.14 1.80
C TYR A 145 -3.01 -13.30 0.30
N ARG A 146 -2.77 -12.20 -0.41
CA ARG A 146 -2.49 -12.24 -1.84
C ARG A 146 -1.23 -13.03 -2.14
N HIS A 147 -0.15 -12.81 -1.39
CA HIS A 147 1.12 -13.50 -1.59
C HIS A 147 1.00 -15.02 -1.39
N PHE A 148 0.31 -15.47 -0.34
CA PHE A 148 0.13 -16.89 -0.03
C PHE A 148 -1.08 -17.53 -0.74
N GLY A 149 -1.80 -16.79 -1.60
CA GLY A 149 -2.96 -17.32 -2.31
C GLY A 149 -4.16 -17.67 -1.42
N ILE A 150 -4.27 -17.07 -0.23
CA ILE A 150 -5.34 -17.33 0.74
C ILE A 150 -6.61 -16.59 0.30
N ARG A 151 -7.70 -17.34 0.05
CA ARG A 151 -8.98 -16.80 -0.41
C ARG A 151 -10.06 -16.67 0.67
N SER A 152 -9.89 -17.35 1.79
CA SER A 152 -10.81 -17.29 2.94
C SER A 152 -10.51 -16.09 3.82
N PHE A 153 -11.49 -15.59 4.60
CA PHE A 153 -11.25 -14.53 5.59
C PHE A 153 -10.59 -15.02 6.90
N ASN A 154 -10.40 -16.34 7.06
CA ASN A 154 -9.84 -16.97 8.24
C ASN A 154 -8.40 -16.51 8.54
N PRO A 155 -8.14 -15.82 9.67
CA PRO A 155 -6.80 -15.34 10.03
C PRO A 155 -5.82 -16.48 10.35
N ASN A 156 -6.32 -17.66 10.75
CA ASN A 156 -5.47 -18.79 11.12
C ASN A 156 -4.71 -19.38 9.93
N HIS A 157 -5.16 -19.11 8.69
CA HIS A 157 -4.45 -19.54 7.48
C HIS A 157 -3.12 -18.81 7.28
N LEU A 158 -2.83 -17.74 8.03
CA LEU A 158 -1.50 -17.12 8.04
C LEU A 158 -0.53 -17.72 9.06
N ILE A 159 -0.97 -18.56 9.99
CA ILE A 159 -0.10 -19.06 11.08
C ILE A 159 1.07 -19.85 10.51
N GLU A 160 0.80 -20.94 9.79
CA GLU A 160 1.86 -21.78 9.22
C GLU A 160 2.74 -21.03 8.19
N PRO A 161 2.18 -20.24 7.25
CA PRO A 161 3.01 -19.46 6.34
C PRO A 161 3.93 -18.47 7.04
N LEU A 162 3.47 -17.78 8.08
CA LEU A 162 4.28 -16.79 8.81
C LEU A 162 5.34 -17.44 9.71
N LYS A 163 5.07 -18.64 10.24
CA LYS A 163 6.03 -19.42 11.03
C LYS A 163 7.31 -19.73 10.25
N ALA A 164 7.21 -19.99 8.94
CA ALA A 164 8.36 -20.19 8.06
C ALA A 164 9.29 -18.96 7.97
N TYR A 165 8.81 -17.78 8.40
CA TYR A 165 9.55 -16.53 8.45
C TYR A 165 9.87 -16.08 9.90
N GLY A 166 9.76 -17.00 10.87
CA GLY A 166 10.11 -16.74 12.27
C GLY A 166 9.08 -15.88 13.02
N ILE A 167 7.85 -15.76 12.50
CA ILE A 167 6.77 -15.03 13.16
C ILE A 167 5.83 -16.06 13.79
N ASP A 168 5.87 -16.16 15.11
CA ASP A 168 4.92 -16.97 15.87
C ASP A 168 3.63 -16.17 16.12
N TRP A 169 2.49 -16.77 15.80
CA TRP A 169 1.19 -16.12 15.92
C TRP A 169 0.16 -17.11 16.46
N PRO A 170 -0.49 -16.81 17.60
CA PRO A 170 -1.39 -17.75 18.25
C PRO A 170 -2.65 -17.99 17.42
N TYR A 171 -3.19 -19.20 17.53
CA TYR A 171 -4.49 -19.55 16.99
C TYR A 171 -5.58 -18.62 17.54
N ARG A 172 -6.47 -18.15 16.67
CA ARG A 172 -7.59 -17.29 17.04
C ARG A 172 -8.91 -18.01 16.83
N PRO A 173 -9.85 -17.95 17.78
CA PRO A 173 -11.22 -18.39 17.53
C PRO A 173 -11.77 -17.61 16.33
N HIS A 174 -12.11 -18.31 15.25
CA HIS A 174 -12.77 -17.72 14.09
C HIS A 174 -14.19 -18.26 14.02
N PHE A 175 -15.16 -17.36 14.02
CA PHE A 175 -16.55 -17.71 13.77
C PHE A 175 -16.80 -17.56 12.28
N ASP A 176 -16.97 -18.68 11.60
CA ASP A 176 -17.53 -18.69 10.25
C ASP A 176 -18.95 -18.12 10.36
N ARG A 177 -19.18 -16.96 9.72
CA ARG A 177 -20.52 -16.37 9.56
C ARG A 177 -21.00 -16.61 8.15
#